data_AF-A0A4R4MEV6-F1
#
_entry.id   AF-A0A4R4MEV6-F1
#
_cell.length_a   1.000
_cell.length_b   1.000
_cell.length_c   1.000
_cell.angle_alpha   90.00
_cell.angle_beta   90.00
_cell.angle_gamma   90.00
#
_symmetry.space_group_name_H-M   'P 1'
#
loop_
_entity.id
_entity.type
_entity.pdbx_description
1 polymer ?
#
loop_
_entity_poly.entity_id
_entity_poly.type
_entity_poly.pdbx_seq_one_letter_code
_entity_poly.pdbx_strand_id
1 'polypeptide(L)'
;MPLPAWATDPSSLLITREEYEALPAEVCKTIEVVDGSVIFCESPSPRHQRVQRNLTRALDNARPTGGPCITDLPEGMKLKVAFSELESV
;
A
#
# COMPACT_ATOMS: atom_id res chain seq x y z
N MET A 1 31.11 1.49 19.87
CA MET A 1 30.48 0.73 18.76
C MET A 1 30.27 1.71 17.62
N PRO A 2 30.61 1.36 16.36
CA PRO A 2 30.28 2.22 15.23
C PRO A 2 28.76 2.39 15.13
N LEU A 3 28.33 3.60 14.81
CA LEU A 3 26.92 3.88 14.56
C LEU A 3 26.49 3.21 13.25
N PRO A 4 25.22 2.80 13.12
CA PRO A 4 24.70 2.28 11.85
C PRO A 4 24.72 3.37 10.77
N ALA A 5 24.84 2.97 9.51
CA ALA A 5 25.00 3.88 8.37
C ALA A 5 23.91 4.98 8.32
N TRP A 6 22.65 4.61 8.56
CA TRP A 6 21.53 5.56 8.58
C TRP A 6 21.65 6.66 9.64
N ALA A 7 22.37 6.41 10.74
CA ALA A 7 22.55 7.37 11.82
C ALA A 7 23.68 8.38 11.52
N THR A 8 24.61 8.02 10.65
CA THR A 8 25.71 8.88 10.21
C THR A 8 25.46 9.51 8.84
N ASP A 9 24.60 8.89 8.06
CA ASP A 9 24.21 9.31 6.72
C ASP A 9 22.72 8.99 6.50
N PRO A 10 21.81 9.92 6.80
CA PRO A 10 20.37 9.72 6.57
C PRO A 10 20.02 9.46 5.10
N SER A 11 20.88 9.90 4.16
CA SER A 11 20.67 9.65 2.73
C SER A 11 20.82 8.16 2.38
N SER A 12 21.43 7.36 3.25
CA SER A 12 21.54 5.91 3.07
C SER A 12 20.21 5.17 3.10
N LEU A 13 19.13 5.82 3.56
CA LEU A 13 17.77 5.28 3.52
C LEU A 13 16.99 5.76 2.29
N LEU A 14 17.52 6.71 1.51
CA LEU A 14 16.81 7.26 0.36
C LEU A 14 16.96 6.35 -0.86
N ILE A 15 15.88 6.23 -1.62
CA ILE A 15 15.86 5.53 -2.91
C ILE A 15 15.03 6.33 -3.91
N THR A 16 15.52 6.46 -5.13
CA THR A 16 14.77 7.02 -6.25
C THR A 16 13.77 5.99 -6.80
N ARG A 17 12.81 6.45 -7.60
CA ARG A 17 11.85 5.56 -8.23
C ARG A 17 12.54 4.59 -9.20
N GLU A 18 13.49 5.10 -9.98
CA GLU A 18 14.23 4.33 -10.97
C GLU A 18 15.07 3.24 -10.31
N GLU A 19 15.70 3.56 -9.17
CA GLU A 19 16.43 2.57 -8.36
C GLU A 19 15.50 1.52 -7.78
N TYR A 20 14.32 1.92 -7.28
CA TYR A 20 13.31 0.99 -6.79
C TYR A 20 12.80 0.04 -7.89
N GLU A 21 12.52 0.56 -9.08
CA GLU A 21 12.07 -0.23 -10.23
C GLU A 21 13.15 -1.21 -10.75
N ALA A 22 14.42 -0.89 -10.51
CA ALA A 22 15.55 -1.79 -10.83
C ALA A 22 15.75 -2.90 -9.78
N LEU A 23 15.08 -2.86 -8.63
CA LEU A 23 15.22 -3.88 -7.59
C LEU A 23 14.58 -5.22 -8.02
N PRO A 24 15.13 -6.35 -7.56
CA PRO A 24 14.47 -7.64 -7.72
C PRO A 24 13.09 -7.64 -7.04
N ALA A 25 12.10 -8.28 -7.69
CA ALA A 25 10.73 -8.33 -7.17
C ALA A 25 10.62 -8.89 -5.74
N GLU A 26 11.49 -9.82 -5.36
CA GLU A 26 11.52 -10.36 -3.99
C GLU A 26 11.97 -9.33 -2.96
N VAL A 27 12.88 -8.41 -3.32
CA VAL A 27 13.28 -7.30 -2.44
C VAL A 27 12.14 -6.31 -2.31
N CYS A 28 11.46 -5.96 -3.41
CA CYS A 28 10.32 -5.04 -3.40
C CYS A 28 9.19 -5.49 -2.48
N LYS A 29 9.00 -6.80 -2.27
CA LYS A 29 7.99 -7.34 -1.33
C LYS A 29 8.35 -7.15 0.15
N THR A 30 9.62 -6.92 0.45
CA THR A 30 10.12 -6.81 1.83
C THR A 30 10.28 -5.38 2.32
N ILE A 31 10.05 -4.40 1.44
CA ILE A 31 10.24 -2.99 1.74
C ILE A 31 9.03 -2.16 1.31
N GLU A 32 8.86 -1.03 1.96
CA GLU A 32 7.95 0.06 1.58
C GLU A 32 8.78 1.34 1.43
N VAL A 33 8.42 2.20 0.47
CA VAL A 33 9.10 3.49 0.27
C VAL A 33 8.14 4.60 0.67
N VAL A 34 8.49 5.35 1.72
CA VAL A 34 7.68 6.46 2.26
C VAL A 34 8.53 7.73 2.18
N ASP A 35 8.04 8.74 1.45
CA ASP A 35 8.75 10.01 1.23
C ASP A 35 10.19 9.80 0.74
N GLY A 36 10.39 8.83 -0.16
CA GLY A 36 11.69 8.44 -0.70
C GLY A 36 12.55 7.60 0.24
N SER A 37 12.13 7.35 1.48
CA SER A 37 12.86 6.54 2.46
C SER A 37 12.43 5.09 2.43
N VAL A 38 13.38 4.17 2.48
CA VAL A 38 13.16 2.72 2.55
C VAL A 38 12.84 2.29 3.98
N ILE A 39 11.69 1.64 4.14
CA ILE A 39 11.22 1.03 5.38
C ILE A 39 11.13 -0.48 5.16
N PHE A 40 11.68 -1.28 6.08
CA PHE A 40 11.55 -2.74 6.01
C PHE A 40 10.20 -3.17 6.58
N CYS A 41 9.48 -3.98 5.81
CA CYS A 41 8.23 -4.58 6.22
C CYS A 41 8.49 -5.76 7.15
N GLU A 42 7.88 -5.77 8.33
CA GLU A 42 7.94 -6.93 9.22
C GLU A 42 7.23 -8.14 8.58
N SER A 43 7.79 -9.34 8.80
CA SER A 43 7.15 -10.57 8.34
C SER A 43 5.80 -10.76 9.05
N PRO A 44 4.69 -10.97 8.32
CA PRO A 44 3.37 -11.02 8.92
C PRO A 44 3.20 -12.27 9.79
N SER A 45 2.81 -12.06 11.05
CA SER A 45 2.48 -13.16 11.96
C SER A 45 1.25 -13.98 11.49
N PRO A 46 1.07 -15.23 11.95
CA PRO A 46 -0.14 -16.00 11.64
C PRO A 46 -1.44 -15.28 12.05
N ARG A 47 -1.40 -14.50 13.14
CA ARG A 47 -2.54 -13.68 13.58
C ARG A 47 -2.82 -12.56 12.59
N HIS A 48 -1.80 -11.86 12.12
CA HIS A 48 -1.92 -10.84 11.07
C HIS A 48 -2.59 -11.42 9.82
N GLN A 49 -2.09 -12.55 9.33
CA GLN A 49 -2.67 -13.20 8.15
C GLN A 49 -4.12 -13.65 8.34
N ARG A 50 -4.52 -14.03 9.57
CA ARG A 50 -5.91 -14.39 9.86
C ARG A 50 -6.82 -13.17 9.77
N VAL A 51 -6.41 -12.04 10.35
CA VAL A 51 -7.16 -10.78 10.28
C VAL A 51 -7.27 -10.31 8.83
N GLN A 52 -6.16 -10.27 8.10
CA GLN A 52 -6.12 -9.90 6.68
C GLN A 52 -7.11 -10.74 5.86
N ARG A 53 -7.06 -12.08 5.97
CA ARG A 53 -7.97 -12.97 5.23
C ARG A 53 -9.44 -12.76 5.57
N ASN A 54 -9.75 -12.51 6.84
CA ASN A 54 -11.13 -12.23 7.26
C ASN A 54 -11.64 -10.92 6.64
N LEU A 55 -10.80 -9.88 6.62
CA LEU A 55 -11.13 -8.59 6.02
C LEU A 55 -11.31 -8.71 4.51
N THR A 56 -10.37 -9.34 3.79
CA THR A 56 -10.48 -9.58 2.35
C THR A 56 -11.80 -10.26 2.00
N ARG A 57 -12.15 -11.35 2.71
CA ARG A 57 -13.41 -12.07 2.48
C ARG A 57 -14.65 -11.23 2.76
N ALA A 58 -14.63 -10.42 3.82
CA ALA A 58 -15.75 -9.54 4.15
C ALA A 58 -15.97 -8.50 3.05
N LEU A 59 -14.89 -7.89 2.56
CA LEU A 59 -14.95 -6.91 1.47
C LEU A 59 -15.40 -7.55 0.15
N ASP A 60 -14.88 -8.74 -0.19
CA ASP A 60 -15.28 -9.48 -1.39
C ASP A 60 -16.77 -9.83 -1.37
N ASN A 61 -17.29 -10.25 -0.21
CA ASN A 61 -18.70 -10.60 -0.06
C ASN A 61 -19.63 -9.38 -0.07
N ALA A 62 -19.16 -8.23 0.43
CA ALA A 62 -19.91 -6.98 0.41
C ALA A 62 -19.92 -6.32 -0.97
N ARG A 63 -19.11 -6.82 -1.92
CA ARG A 63 -18.98 -6.24 -3.26
C ARG A 63 -20.32 -6.30 -4.02
N PRO A 64 -20.84 -5.16 -4.52
CA PRO A 64 -22.06 -5.14 -5.32
C PRO A 64 -21.93 -5.97 -6.60
N THR A 65 -22.96 -6.78 -6.91
CA THR A 65 -23.00 -7.57 -8.15
C THR A 65 -23.19 -6.63 -9.35
N GLY A 66 -22.17 -6.50 -10.20
CA GLY A 66 -22.23 -5.72 -11.45
C GLY A 66 -21.69 -4.28 -11.39
N GLY A 67 -21.07 -3.86 -10.28
CA GLY A 67 -20.31 -2.59 -10.23
C GLY A 67 -18.93 -2.70 -10.88
N PRO A 68 -18.36 -1.61 -11.43
CA PRO A 68 -17.02 -1.65 -12.01
C PRO A 68 -16.02 -2.08 -10.94
N CYS A 69 -15.33 -3.17 -11.19
CA CYS A 69 -14.28 -3.70 -10.35
C CYS A 69 -12.98 -2.90 -10.56
N ILE A 70 -13.01 -1.56 -10.40
CA ILE A 70 -11.92 -0.61 -10.73
C ILE A 70 -11.03 -1.17 -11.85
N THR A 71 -11.62 -1.30 -13.03
CA THR A 71 -10.89 -1.68 -14.24
C THR A 71 -10.48 -0.37 -14.91
N ASP A 72 -9.51 0.30 -14.31
CA ASP A 72 -9.00 1.63 -14.67
C ASP A 72 -10.11 2.70 -14.71
N LEU A 73 -10.01 3.78 -13.91
CA LEU A 73 -10.83 4.95 -14.22
C LEU A 73 -10.17 5.62 -15.44
N PRO A 74 -10.77 5.56 -16.65
CA PRO A 74 -10.28 6.39 -17.73
C PRO A 74 -10.44 7.86 -17.34
N GLU A 75 -9.51 8.69 -17.80
CA GLU A 75 -9.51 10.11 -17.56
C GLU A 75 -10.89 10.71 -17.88
N GLY A 76 -11.57 11.23 -16.84
CA GLY A 76 -12.90 11.85 -16.95
C GLY A 76 -14.09 11.07 -16.35
N MET A 77 -13.92 9.89 -15.76
CA MET A 77 -15.05 9.20 -15.10
C MET A 77 -15.36 9.82 -13.72
N LYS A 78 -16.44 10.63 -13.65
CA LYS A 78 -16.96 11.21 -12.41
C LYS A 78 -17.71 10.16 -11.58
N LEU A 79 -17.28 9.96 -10.34
CA LEU A 79 -18.04 9.22 -9.34
C LEU A 79 -19.38 9.94 -9.07
N LYS A 80 -20.49 9.26 -9.38
CA LYS A 80 -21.82 9.65 -8.90
C LYS A 80 -22.02 9.12 -7.48
N VAL A 81 -21.19 9.54 -6.55
CA VAL A 81 -21.57 9.50 -5.13
C VAL A 81 -22.29 10.81 -4.88
N ALA A 82 -23.60 10.76 -4.63
CA ALA A 82 -24.32 11.96 -4.27
C ALA A 82 -23.86 12.37 -2.87
N PHE A 83 -23.21 13.54 -2.79
CA PHE A 83 -22.71 14.12 -1.53
C PHE A 83 -23.82 14.30 -0.47
N SER A 84 -25.10 14.23 -0.88
CA SER A 84 -26.27 14.31 -0.01
C SER A 84 -26.42 13.15 0.99
N GLU A 85 -25.68 12.05 0.84
CA GLU A 85 -25.71 10.93 1.81
C GLU A 85 -24.66 11.07 2.94
N LEU A 86 -23.85 12.14 2.93
CA LEU A 86 -22.75 12.35 3.89
C LEU A 86 -23.05 13.38 5.00
N GLU A 87 -24.23 14.01 5.01
CA GLU A 87 -24.60 15.03 6.01
C GLU A 87 -25.70 14.59 7.00
N SER A 88 -25.86 13.28 7.26
CA SER A 88 -26.86 12.81 8.25
C SER A 88 -26.32 11.87 9.33
N VAL A 89 -25.06 12.03 9.76
CA VAL A 89 -24.58 11.45 11.03
C VAL A 89 -23.86 12.49 11.85
#